data_AF-A0A3N5GHT2-F1
#
_entry.id   AF-A0A3N5GHT2-F1
#
_cell.length_a   1.000
_cell.length_b   1.000
_cell.length_c   1.000
_cell.angle_alpha   90.00
_cell.angle_beta   90.00
_cell.angle_gamma   90.00
#
_symmetry.space_group_name_H-M   'P 1'
#
loop_
_entity.id
_entity.type
_entity.pdbx_description
1 polymer ?
#
loop_
_entity_poly.entity_id
_entity_poly.type
_entity_poly.pdbx_seq_one_letter_code
_entity_poly.pdbx_strand_id
1 'polypeptide(L)'
;MYPVLAILGPTASGKSSLALHLATQYGGEIVSCDSTAVYRGFDIGTDKVPPDEQQGIPHHLVDVADPSEEYSAARYARESAAVIRDI
;
A
#
# COMPACT_ATOMS: atom_id res chain seq x y z
N MET A 1 -9.95 -17.18 8.38
CA MET A 1 -10.30 -15.84 7.87
C MET A 1 -9.45 -14.88 8.68
N TYR A 2 -8.41 -14.31 8.06
CA TYR A 2 -7.56 -13.31 8.71
C TYR A 2 -8.31 -11.97 8.75
N PRO A 3 -8.21 -11.20 9.86
CA PRO A 3 -8.89 -9.91 9.95
C PRO A 3 -8.21 -8.89 9.02
N VAL A 4 -8.95 -8.41 8.01
CA VAL A 4 -8.51 -7.31 7.14
C VAL A 4 -9.04 -5.99 7.70
N LEU A 5 -8.16 -5.00 7.87
CA LEU A 5 -8.52 -3.64 8.26
C LEU A 5 -8.34 -2.68 7.08
N ALA A 6 -9.41 -1.99 6.68
CA ALA A 6 -9.34 -0.93 5.68
C ALA A 6 -9.22 0.45 6.36
N ILE A 7 -8.18 1.21 6.01
CA ILE A 7 -7.97 2.58 6.48
C ILE A 7 -8.28 3.54 5.32
N LEU A 8 -9.42 4.22 5.41
CA LEU A 8 -9.91 5.13 4.37
C LEU A 8 -9.94 6.57 4.86
N GLY A 9 -9.74 7.52 3.95
CA GLY A 9 -9.78 8.95 4.26
C GLY A 9 -9.11 9.82 3.17
N PRO A 10 -9.30 11.15 3.21
CA PRO A 10 -8.70 12.07 2.26
C PRO A 10 -7.16 12.01 2.22
N THR A 11 -6.53 12.52 1.16
CA THR A 11 -5.08 12.75 1.13
C THR A 11 -4.65 13.66 2.28
N ALA A 12 -3.44 13.44 2.81
CA ALA A 12 -2.91 14.14 3.97
C ALA A 12 -3.68 13.97 5.31
N SER A 13 -4.63 13.02 5.41
CA SER A 13 -5.33 12.73 6.67
C SER A 13 -4.57 11.81 7.63
N GLY A 14 -3.29 11.51 7.37
CA GLY A 14 -2.45 10.67 8.26
C GLY A 14 -2.63 9.15 8.12
N LYS A 15 -3.22 8.66 7.02
CA LYS A 15 -3.50 7.22 6.82
C LYS A 15 -2.27 6.33 6.93
N SER A 16 -1.17 6.71 6.26
CA SER A 16 0.08 5.94 6.26
C SER A 16 0.68 5.84 7.67
N SER A 17 0.64 6.94 8.43
CA SER A 17 1.09 6.93 9.83
C SER A 17 0.25 6.00 10.72
N LEU A 18 -1.08 6.01 10.56
CA LEU A 18 -1.95 5.08 11.28
C LEU A 18 -1.70 3.62 10.87
N ALA A 19 -1.51 3.36 9.57
CA ALA A 19 -1.22 2.04 9.04
C ALA A 19 0.08 1.47 9.63
N LEU A 20 1.16 2.27 9.64
CA LEU A 20 2.44 1.88 10.24
C LEU A 20 2.30 1.59 11.74
N HIS A 21 1.60 2.46 12.48
CA HIS A 21 1.39 2.28 13.91
C HIS A 21 0.67 0.95 14.22
N LEU A 22 -0.40 0.65 13.49
CA LEU A 22 -1.17 -0.58 13.68
C LEU A 22 -0.38 -1.82 13.22
N ALA A 23 0.32 -1.74 12.09
CA ALA A 23 1.16 -2.83 11.60
C ALA A 23 2.27 -3.18 12.59
N THR A 24 2.97 -2.17 13.15
CA THR A 24 3.98 -2.38 14.20
C THR A 24 3.37 -2.99 15.47
N GLN A 25 2.18 -2.55 15.89
CA GLN A 25 1.54 -3.04 17.11
C GLN A 25 1.05 -4.49 16.98
N TYR A 26 0.54 -4.88 15.81
CA TYR A 26 -0.13 -6.18 15.60
C TYR A 26 0.69 -7.17 14.77
N GLY A 27 1.89 -6.79 14.32
CA GLY A 27 2.69 -7.61 13.41
C GLY A 27 2.04 -7.80 12.04
N GLY A 28 1.39 -6.74 11.53
CA GLY A 28 0.68 -6.75 10.26
C GLY A 28 1.53 -6.25 9.10
N GLU A 29 1.00 -6.43 7.89
CA GLU A 29 1.59 -5.95 6.64
C GLU A 29 0.65 -4.92 5.97
N ILE A 30 1.20 -4.06 5.10
CA ILE A 30 0.46 -2.98 4.47
C ILE A 30 0.21 -3.29 3.00
N VAL A 31 -1.05 -3.26 2.57
CA VAL A 31 -1.44 -3.32 1.16
C VAL A 31 -1.91 -1.94 0.73
N SER A 32 -1.14 -1.28 -0.14
CA SER A 32 -1.49 0.05 -0.64
C SER A 32 -2.74 -0.01 -1.52
N CYS A 33 -3.69 0.89 -1.28
CA CYS A 33 -4.91 1.07 -2.07
C CYS A 33 -4.94 2.46 -2.73
N ASP A 34 -3.82 2.87 -3.33
CA ASP A 34 -3.66 4.14 -4.02
C ASP A 34 -3.31 3.91 -5.49
N SER A 35 -4.07 4.51 -6.41
CA SER A 35 -3.91 4.29 -7.85
C SER A 35 -2.65 4.93 -8.45
N THR A 36 -1.96 5.78 -7.70
CA THR A 36 -0.75 6.48 -8.13
C THR A 36 0.50 5.88 -7.50
N ALA A 37 0.42 5.39 -6.26
CA ALA A 37 1.55 4.73 -5.58
C ALA A 37 1.98 3.41 -6.24
N VAL A 38 1.14 2.81 -7.08
CA VAL A 38 1.48 1.58 -7.84
C VAL A 38 2.60 1.80 -8.86
N TYR A 39 2.89 3.03 -9.27
CA TYR A 39 3.84 3.33 -10.34
C TYR A 39 5.26 3.65 -9.83
N ARG A 40 6.25 3.02 -10.48
CA ARG A 40 7.68 3.21 -10.20
C ARG A 40 8.17 4.64 -10.43
N GLY A 41 9.02 5.12 -9.53
CA GLY A 41 9.78 6.37 -9.68
C GLY A 41 9.00 7.66 -9.44
N PHE A 42 7.72 7.59 -9.06
CA PHE A 42 6.89 8.76 -8.76
C PHE A 42 6.79 9.09 -7.26
N ASP A 43 7.87 8.95 -6.50
CA ASP A 43 7.79 8.83 -5.03
C ASP A 43 7.33 10.12 -4.34
N ILE A 44 7.86 11.28 -4.74
CA ILE A 44 7.53 12.59 -4.15
C ILE A 44 6.08 12.99 -4.47
N GLY A 45 5.66 12.86 -5.73
CA GLY A 45 4.35 13.32 -6.18
C GLY A 45 3.19 12.43 -5.71
N THR A 46 3.48 11.20 -5.30
CA THR A 46 2.48 10.20 -4.87
C THR A 46 2.52 9.95 -3.36
N ASP A 47 3.30 10.75 -2.61
CA ASP A 47 3.36 10.72 -1.15
C ASP A 47 3.62 9.30 -0.58
N LYS A 48 4.49 8.53 -1.26
CA LYS A 48 4.89 7.20 -0.80
C LYS A 48 5.72 7.32 0.47
N VAL A 49 5.51 6.38 1.39
CA VAL A 49 6.35 6.25 2.58
C VAL A 49 7.76 5.83 2.14
N PRO A 50 8.80 6.64 2.41
CA PRO A 50 10.18 6.31 2.09
C PRO A 50 10.63 5.00 2.77
N PRO A 51 11.48 4.17 2.14
CA PRO A 51 11.88 2.87 2.70
C PRO A 51 12.45 2.92 4.13
N ASP A 52 13.17 3.99 4.47
CA ASP A 52 13.72 4.24 5.81
C ASP A 52 12.65 4.59 6.86
N GLU A 53 11.49 5.08 6.42
CA GLU A 53 10.33 5.37 7.27
C GLU A 53 9.32 4.21 7.36
N GLN A 54 9.48 3.15 6.56
CA GLN A 54 8.58 1.99 6.54
C GLN A 54 8.72 1.07 7.78
N GLN A 55 9.70 1.31 8.65
CA GLN A 55 9.93 0.55 9.89
C GLN A 55 10.12 -0.96 9.68
N GLY A 56 10.56 -1.37 8.48
CA GLY A 56 10.70 -2.79 8.11
C GLY A 56 9.39 -3.52 7.87
N ILE A 57 8.25 -2.82 7.86
CA ILE A 57 6.94 -3.38 7.56
C ILE A 57 6.84 -3.66 6.05
N PRO A 58 6.45 -4.87 5.62
CA PRO A 58 6.19 -5.14 4.21
C PRO A 58 5.09 -4.24 3.64
N HIS A 59 5.42 -3.58 2.53
CA HIS A 59 4.48 -2.78 1.74
C HIS A 59 4.23 -3.45 0.40
N HIS A 60 2.97 -3.75 0.13
CA HIS A 60 2.52 -4.40 -1.10
C HIS A 60 1.81 -3.42 -2.02
N LEU A 61 1.84 -3.71 -3.32
CA LEU A 61 1.18 -2.91 -4.36
C LEU A 61 1.65 -1.45 -4.42
N VAL A 62 2.91 -1.22 -4.04
CA VAL A 62 3.67 0.01 -4.29
C VAL A 62 4.75 -0.35 -5.31
N ASP A 63 5.02 0.51 -6.29
CA ASP A 63 6.06 0.28 -7.30
C ASP A 63 5.94 -1.04 -8.09
N VAL A 64 4.71 -1.47 -8.33
CA VAL A 64 4.38 -2.73 -9.04
C VAL A 64 4.18 -2.57 -10.54
N ALA A 65 4.03 -1.34 -11.03
CA ALA A 65 3.80 -1.01 -12.44
C ALA A 65 4.80 0.01 -12.97
N ASP A 66 5.16 -0.10 -14.24
CA ASP A 66 5.96 0.94 -14.90
C ASP A 66 5.08 2.15 -15.28
N PRO A 67 5.63 3.37 -15.33
CA PRO A 67 4.89 4.60 -15.69
C PRO A 67 4.07 4.54 -16.98
N SER A 68 4.48 3.71 -17.94
CA SER A 68 3.82 3.54 -19.23
C SER A 68 2.76 2.43 -19.24
N GLU A 69 2.63 1.65 -18.17
CA GLU A 69 1.64 0.57 -18.07
C GLU A 69 0.26 1.11 -17.66
N GLU A 70 -0.79 0.47 -18.16
CA GLU A 70 -2.12 0.66 -17.61
C GLU A 70 -2.30 -0.18 -16.33
N TYR A 71 -2.69 0.49 -15.24
CA TYR A 71 -3.02 -0.18 -13.98
C TYR A 71 -4.51 0.02 -13.62
N SER A 72 -5.32 -1.01 -13.88
CA SER A 72 -6.77 -0.96 -13.69
C SER A 72 -7.24 -1.46 -12.32
N ALA A 73 -8.44 -1.04 -11.90
CA ALA A 73 -9.08 -1.57 -10.70
C ALA A 73 -9.28 -3.10 -10.73
N ALA A 74 -9.49 -3.69 -11.92
CA ALA A 74 -9.60 -5.14 -12.07
C ALA A 74 -8.26 -5.85 -11.85
N ARG A 75 -7.14 -5.25 -12.29
CA ARG A 75 -5.79 -5.74 -11.99
C ARG A 75 -5.52 -5.65 -10.48
N TYR A 76 -5.78 -4.49 -9.88
CA TYR A 76 -5.66 -4.27 -8.45
C TYR A 76 -6.45 -5.30 -7.62
N ALA A 77 -7.71 -5.54 -7.96
CA ALA A 77 -8.57 -6.48 -7.22
C ALA A 77 -8.02 -7.91 -7.24
N ARG A 78 -7.42 -8.35 -8.36
CA ARG A 78 -6.79 -9.68 -8.45
C ARG A 78 -5.50 -9.75 -7.65
N GLU A 79 -4.64 -8.74 -7.77
CA GLU A 79 -3.32 -8.72 -7.11
C GLU A 79 -3.46 -8.55 -5.60
N SER A 80 -4.31 -7.63 -5.13
CA SER A 80 -4.59 -7.45 -3.69
C SER A 80 -5.21 -8.70 -3.06
N ALA A 81 -6.13 -9.39 -3.76
CA ALA A 81 -6.70 -10.64 -3.27
C ALA A 81 -5.68 -11.79 -3.24
N ALA A 82 -4.62 -11.76 -4.06
CA ALA A 82 -3.52 -12.71 -3.96
C ALA A 82 -2.65 -12.40 -2.75
N VAL A 83 -2.24 -11.15 -2.58
CA VAL A 83 -1.44 -10.68 -1.42
C VAL A 83 -2.15 -10.99 -0.10
N ILE A 84 -3.43 -10.61 0.04
CA ILE A 84 -4.22 -10.82 1.27
C ILE A 84 -4.37 -12.31 1.62
N ARG A 85 -4.22 -13.23 0.66
CA ARG A 85 -4.28 -14.69 0.91
C ARG A 85 -2.95 -15.28 1.34
N ASP A 86 -1.84 -14.60 1.07
CA ASP A 86 -0.47 -15.02 1.40
C ASP A 86 -0.06 -14.59 2.82
N ILE A 87 -0.68 -13.52 3.32
CA ILE A 87 -0.58 -13.00 4.70
C ILE A 87 -1.52 -13.78 5.63
#